data_AF-A0A8B9E9I4-F1
#
_entry.id   AF-A0A8B9E9I4-F1
#
_cell.length_a   1.000
_cell.length_b   1.000
_cell.length_c   1.000
_cell.angle_alpha   90.00
_cell.angle_beta   90.00
_cell.angle_gamma   90.00
#
_symmetry.space_group_name_H-M   'P 1'
#
loop_
_entity.id
_entity.type
_entity.pdbx_description
1 polymer ?
#
loop_
_entity_poly.entity_id
_entity_poly.type
_entity_poly.pdbx_seq_one_letter_code
_entity_poly.pdbx_strand_id
1 'polypeptide(L)'
;MEAVLLQGLLLLLFFVALLLYQHNATFNYFCKVAFFNLRLGVHLYGIKMQVRGSEHLNTEEPYVIVCNHQASLDLMGMVEVIPDRCVPIAKKELMYMGTVGWACWLSGIIFIDRHKRGDAIDVISQTLRVLIFPEGTRNQDKSMLPFKRGAFHLAVQAQVPIFPIVISPYWDFFSSKDKKFTSGTCTIQVLPKIETQGLSPKDVPELTETIRKAMVDVFSEMAANQRGDQRAEHPLHPCSTGATKGTGSPRHKGDTAGTSD
;
A
#
# COMPACT_ATOMS: atom_id res chain seq x y z
N MET A 1 45.68 -5.14 9.06
CA MET A 1 45.24 -5.62 10.39
C MET A 1 43.94 -4.94 10.80
N GLU A 2 43.87 -3.62 10.73
CA GLU A 2 42.66 -2.78 10.93
C GLU A 2 41.40 -3.30 10.22
N ALA A 3 41.47 -3.56 8.91
CA ALA A 3 40.30 -4.01 8.14
C ALA A 3 39.80 -5.41 8.55
N VAL A 4 40.68 -6.32 8.96
CA VAL A 4 40.32 -7.68 9.39
C VAL A 4 39.68 -7.66 10.78
N LEU A 5 40.18 -6.79 11.67
CA LEU A 5 39.59 -6.56 12.99
C LEU A 5 38.22 -5.89 12.88
N LEU A 6 38.04 -4.95 11.95
CA LEU A 6 36.75 -4.34 11.67
C LEU A 6 35.76 -5.36 11.08
N GLN A 7 36.19 -6.18 10.12
CA GLN A 7 35.36 -7.26 9.58
C GLN A 7 34.97 -8.28 10.66
N GLY A 8 35.92 -8.64 11.53
CA GLY A 8 35.71 -9.57 12.64
C GLY A 8 34.75 -9.00 13.70
N LEU A 9 34.86 -7.71 14.01
CA LEU A 9 33.94 -7.01 14.91
C LEU A 9 32.54 -6.91 14.31
N LEU A 10 32.41 -6.60 13.01
CA LEU A 10 31.12 -6.56 12.33
C LEU A 10 30.45 -7.93 12.28
N LEU A 11 31.22 -9.00 12.06
CA LEU A 11 30.73 -10.37 12.11
C LEU A 11 30.34 -10.77 13.54
N LEU A 12 31.15 -10.41 14.54
CA LEU A 12 30.83 -10.66 15.95
C LEU A 12 29.55 -9.94 16.37
N LEU A 13 29.38 -8.67 16.00
CA LEU A 13 28.17 -7.89 16.26
C LEU A 13 26.94 -8.49 15.53
N PHE A 14 27.13 -9.03 14.32
CA PHE A 14 26.09 -9.76 13.60
C PHE A 14 25.68 -11.06 14.31
N PHE A 15 26.64 -11.86 14.79
CA PHE A 15 26.37 -13.09 15.54
C PHE A 15 25.80 -12.82 16.94
N VAL A 16 26.24 -11.75 17.62
CA VAL A 16 25.65 -11.29 18.88
C VAL A 16 24.21 -10.81 18.66
N ALA A 17 23.94 -10.08 17.56
CA ALA A 17 22.57 -9.73 17.18
C ALA A 17 21.71 -10.97 16.89
N LEU A 18 22.28 -12.03 16.30
CA LEU A 18 21.64 -13.35 16.07
C LEU A 18 21.39 -14.15 17.36
N LEU A 19 22.26 -14.03 18.36
CA LEU A 19 22.07 -14.66 19.68
C LEU A 19 21.04 -13.89 20.51
N LEU A 20 21.04 -12.55 20.41
CA LEU A 20 20.01 -11.70 21.01
C LEU A 20 18.66 -11.81 20.28
N TYR A 21 18.65 -12.19 18.99
CA TYR A 21 17.47 -12.47 18.16
C TYR A 21 16.62 -13.64 18.69
N GLN A 22 17.22 -14.59 19.42
CA GLN A 22 16.47 -15.68 20.06
C GLN A 22 15.59 -15.21 21.24
N HIS A 23 15.74 -13.97 21.70
CA HIS A 23 14.85 -13.33 22.68
C HIS A 23 13.91 -12.31 21.99
N ASN A 24 12.60 -12.55 22.11
CA ASN A 24 11.46 -11.77 21.57
C ASN A 24 11.55 -10.21 21.67
N ALA A 25 12.44 -9.66 22.49
CA ALA A 25 12.67 -8.22 22.62
C ALA A 25 13.45 -7.61 21.43
N THR A 26 14.38 -8.36 20.84
CA THR A 26 15.24 -7.88 19.74
C THR A 26 14.50 -7.82 18.40
N PHE A 27 13.52 -8.70 18.20
CA PHE A 27 12.57 -8.67 17.09
C PHE A 27 11.81 -7.34 17.01
N ASN A 28 11.20 -6.96 18.14
CA ASN A 28 10.51 -5.68 18.26
C ASN A 28 11.47 -4.51 18.07
N TYR A 29 12.72 -4.62 18.52
CA TYR A 29 13.73 -3.58 18.34
C TYR A 29 14.19 -3.45 16.87
N PHE A 30 14.45 -4.55 16.16
CA PHE A 30 14.85 -4.53 14.75
C PHE A 30 13.72 -4.02 13.86
N CYS A 31 12.49 -4.48 14.09
CA CYS A 31 11.32 -3.93 13.43
C CYS A 31 11.18 -2.44 13.76
N LYS A 32 11.28 -2.01 15.03
CA LYS A 32 11.25 -0.59 15.40
C LYS A 32 12.36 0.24 14.76
N VAL A 33 13.58 -0.26 14.65
CA VAL A 33 14.71 0.43 14.01
C VAL A 33 14.53 0.49 12.50
N ALA A 34 14.14 -0.61 11.85
CA ALA A 34 13.82 -0.64 10.43
C ALA A 34 12.67 0.32 10.11
N PHE A 35 11.61 0.28 10.92
CA PHE A 35 10.46 1.17 10.85
C PHE A 35 10.83 2.64 11.09
N PHE A 36 11.71 2.92 12.05
CA PHE A 36 12.24 4.27 12.27
C PHE A 36 13.03 4.78 11.07
N ASN A 37 13.93 3.96 10.50
CA ASN A 37 14.69 4.32 9.30
C ASN A 37 13.79 4.53 8.08
N LEU A 38 12.76 3.68 7.91
CA LEU A 38 11.75 3.85 6.86
C LEU A 38 10.97 5.15 7.06
N ARG A 39 10.51 5.44 8.28
CA ARG A 39 9.77 6.67 8.62
C ARG A 39 10.62 7.92 8.36
N LEU A 40 11.90 7.88 8.72
CA LEU A 40 12.84 8.95 8.41
C LEU A 40 13.01 9.12 6.90
N GLY A 41 13.16 8.03 6.14
CA GLY A 41 13.22 8.05 4.68
C GLY A 41 11.99 8.70 4.07
N VAL A 42 10.79 8.26 4.46
CA VAL A 42 9.49 8.81 4.02
C VAL A 42 9.43 10.32 4.26
N HIS A 43 9.86 10.77 5.44
CA HIS A 43 9.91 12.20 5.77
C HIS A 43 10.91 12.97 4.90
N LEU A 44 12.12 12.44 4.70
CA LEU A 44 13.18 13.07 3.88
C LEU A 44 12.79 13.17 2.40
N TYR A 45 12.03 12.21 1.88
CA TYR A 45 11.49 12.25 0.51
C TYR A 45 10.20 13.10 0.39
N GLY A 46 9.74 13.73 1.47
CA GLY A 46 8.55 14.59 1.46
C GLY A 46 7.25 13.81 1.23
N ILE A 47 7.20 12.54 1.63
CA ILE A 47 5.99 11.72 1.54
C ILE A 47 5.17 11.92 2.82
N LYS A 48 3.94 12.40 2.68
CA LYS A 48 3.00 12.56 3.79
C LYS A 48 2.10 11.33 3.89
N MET A 49 2.17 10.63 5.01
CA MET A 49 1.27 9.52 5.32
C MET A 49 0.05 10.05 6.06
N GLN A 50 -1.15 9.80 5.53
CA GLN A 50 -2.43 10.12 6.20
C GLN A 50 -3.16 8.83 6.51
N VAL A 51 -3.38 8.56 7.79
CA VAL A 51 -4.11 7.37 8.24
C VAL A 51 -5.52 7.78 8.65
N ARG A 52 -6.52 7.02 8.20
CA ARG A 52 -7.94 7.18 8.54
C ARG A 52 -8.51 5.84 9.00
N GLY A 53 -9.39 5.87 10.01
CA GLY A 53 -10.05 4.66 10.52
C GLY A 53 -9.16 3.78 11.41
N SER A 54 -8.00 4.27 11.85
CA SER A 54 -7.07 3.49 12.70
C SER A 54 -7.72 2.99 14.00
N GLU A 55 -8.73 3.70 14.49
CA GLU A 55 -9.53 3.32 15.65
C GLU A 55 -10.20 1.94 15.50
N HIS A 56 -10.46 1.49 14.27
CA HIS A 56 -11.00 0.16 14.01
C HIS A 56 -10.03 -0.96 14.47
N LEU A 57 -8.72 -0.70 14.46
CA LEU A 57 -7.70 -1.69 14.82
C LEU A 57 -7.45 -1.76 16.34
N ASN A 58 -8.12 -0.92 17.14
CA ASN A 58 -7.96 -0.90 18.60
C ASN A 58 -8.78 -2.01 19.27
N THR A 59 -8.47 -3.27 18.97
CA THR A 59 -9.06 -4.45 19.61
C THR A 59 -7.98 -5.41 20.09
N GLU A 60 -8.18 -6.03 21.25
CA GLU A 60 -7.27 -7.04 21.81
C GLU A 60 -7.44 -8.41 21.14
N GLU A 61 -8.53 -8.60 20.40
CA GLU A 61 -8.86 -9.86 19.74
C GLU A 61 -7.90 -10.14 18.56
N PRO A 62 -7.65 -11.41 18.21
CA PRO A 62 -6.94 -11.77 16.99
C PRO A 62 -7.79 -11.43 15.76
N TYR A 63 -7.14 -11.03 14.66
CA TYR A 63 -7.83 -10.73 13.40
C TYR A 63 -6.91 -10.82 12.19
N VAL A 64 -7.53 -10.88 11.02
CA VAL A 64 -6.84 -10.86 9.73
C VAL A 64 -6.98 -9.49 9.09
N ILE A 65 -5.87 -8.87 8.73
CA ILE A 65 -5.81 -7.67 7.91
C ILE A 65 -5.64 -8.09 6.46
N VAL A 66 -6.45 -7.53 5.56
CA VAL A 66 -6.27 -7.65 4.11
C VAL A 66 -5.97 -6.29 3.50
N CYS A 67 -4.90 -6.20 2.71
CA CYS A 67 -4.45 -4.93 2.11
C CYS A 67 -4.18 -5.07 0.61
N ASN A 68 -4.49 -4.05 -0.20
CA ASN A 68 -4.06 -4.01 -1.60
C ASN A 68 -2.53 -3.89 -1.70
N HIS A 69 -1.93 -4.41 -2.79
CA HIS A 69 -0.48 -4.45 -2.98
C HIS A 69 -0.08 -3.78 -4.28
N GLN A 70 0.57 -2.62 -4.20
CA GLN A 70 1.00 -1.82 -5.35
C GLN A 70 2.52 -1.76 -5.52
N ALA A 71 3.27 -1.69 -4.42
CA ALA A 71 4.72 -1.49 -4.45
C ALA A 71 5.40 -1.98 -3.17
N SER A 72 6.73 -2.01 -3.15
CA SER A 72 7.47 -2.16 -1.89
C SER A 72 7.16 -1.04 -0.89
N LEU A 73 6.70 0.12 -1.39
CA LEU A 73 6.26 1.25 -0.57
C LEU A 73 5.08 0.92 0.36
N ASP A 74 4.29 -0.11 0.03
CA ASP A 74 3.18 -0.54 0.88
C ASP A 74 3.66 -0.91 2.28
N LEU A 75 4.85 -1.51 2.40
CA LEU A 75 5.43 -1.83 3.70
C LEU A 75 5.69 -0.58 4.54
N MET A 76 5.99 0.56 3.91
CA MET A 76 6.19 1.83 4.64
C MET A 76 4.87 2.37 5.18
N GLY A 77 3.80 2.34 4.38
CA GLY A 77 2.48 2.73 4.85
C GLY A 77 2.00 1.82 5.99
N MET A 78 2.30 0.53 5.89
CA MET A 78 1.97 -0.43 6.94
C MET A 78 2.64 -0.12 8.28
N VAL A 79 3.84 0.47 8.31
CA VAL A 79 4.49 0.89 9.57
C VAL A 79 3.62 1.86 10.37
N GLU A 80 2.86 2.72 9.70
CA GLU A 80 2.05 3.75 10.36
C GLU A 80 0.72 3.21 10.91
N VAL A 81 0.26 2.04 10.41
CA VAL A 81 -1.07 1.51 10.73
C VAL A 81 -1.05 0.16 11.43
N ILE A 82 0.04 -0.59 11.31
CA ILE A 82 0.11 -1.94 11.85
C ILE A 82 0.12 -1.88 13.39
N PRO A 83 -0.79 -2.62 14.04
CA PRO A 83 -0.86 -2.72 15.49
C PRO A 83 0.24 -3.66 16.02
N ASP A 84 0.52 -3.59 17.33
CA ASP A 84 1.47 -4.51 17.97
C ASP A 84 1.12 -5.99 17.72
N ARG A 85 2.12 -6.88 17.74
CA ARG A 85 1.94 -8.33 17.52
C ARG A 85 1.24 -8.69 16.20
N CYS A 86 1.41 -7.88 15.17
CA CYS A 86 0.97 -8.21 13.82
C CYS A 86 2.10 -8.83 13.02
N VAL A 87 1.82 -9.97 12.39
CA VAL A 87 2.77 -10.73 11.60
C VAL A 87 2.31 -10.79 10.14
N PRO A 88 3.11 -10.29 9.19
CA PRO A 88 2.82 -10.46 7.77
C PRO A 88 2.97 -11.93 7.37
N ILE A 89 2.09 -12.40 6.48
CA ILE A 89 2.22 -13.72 5.85
C ILE A 89 2.69 -13.56 4.41
N ALA A 90 3.77 -14.26 4.09
CA ALA A 90 4.34 -14.32 2.75
C ALA A 90 4.25 -15.72 2.13
N LYS A 91 4.46 -15.77 0.82
CA LYS A 91 4.64 -17.01 0.07
C LYS A 91 5.95 -17.69 0.47
N LYS A 92 5.95 -19.01 0.68
CA LYS A 92 7.15 -19.77 1.04
C LYS A 92 8.31 -19.57 0.08
N GLU A 93 8.05 -19.39 -1.20
CA GLU A 93 9.08 -19.16 -2.23
C GLU A 93 9.90 -17.89 -1.95
N LEU A 94 9.31 -16.90 -1.27
CA LEU A 94 9.96 -15.63 -0.95
C LEU A 94 11.14 -15.83 0.03
N MET A 95 11.12 -16.88 0.84
CA MET A 95 12.24 -17.28 1.72
C MET A 95 13.53 -17.56 0.94
N TYR A 96 13.41 -18.01 -0.31
CA TYR A 96 14.55 -18.40 -1.15
C TYR A 96 15.08 -17.24 -2.01
N MET A 97 14.53 -16.03 -1.88
CA MET A 97 14.99 -14.83 -2.61
C MET A 97 16.26 -14.19 -2.00
N GLY A 98 17.23 -15.01 -1.61
CA GLY A 98 18.50 -14.58 -1.05
C GLY A 98 18.34 -13.65 0.16
N THR A 99 19.00 -12.49 0.12
CA THR A 99 19.01 -11.52 1.22
C THR A 99 17.63 -11.00 1.59
N VAL A 100 16.72 -10.86 0.62
CA VAL A 100 15.32 -10.43 0.88
C VAL A 100 14.57 -11.51 1.66
N GLY A 101 14.74 -12.78 1.27
CA GLY A 101 14.12 -13.90 1.97
C GLY A 101 14.61 -14.02 3.42
N TRP A 102 15.91 -13.82 3.64
CA TRP A 102 16.50 -13.80 4.99
C TRP A 102 16.02 -12.61 5.82
N ALA A 103 15.93 -11.42 5.24
CA ALA A 103 15.40 -10.25 5.93
C ALA A 103 13.92 -10.45 6.32
N CYS A 104 13.10 -11.05 5.44
CA CYS A 104 11.73 -11.41 5.75
C CYS A 104 11.65 -12.45 6.88
N TRP A 105 12.51 -13.47 6.87
CA TRP A 105 12.55 -14.49 7.92
C TRP A 105 13.00 -13.92 9.27
N LEU A 106 14.05 -13.09 9.28
CA LEU A 106 14.52 -12.40 10.48
C LEU A 106 13.53 -11.34 10.99
N SER A 107 12.67 -10.81 10.10
CA SER A 107 11.55 -9.95 10.47
C SER A 107 10.27 -10.74 10.79
N GLY A 108 10.40 -12.04 11.06
CA GLY A 108 9.34 -12.85 11.67
C GLY A 108 8.14 -13.05 10.76
N ILE A 109 8.29 -12.77 9.47
CA ILE A 109 7.26 -13.02 8.46
C ILE A 109 7.03 -14.52 8.42
N ILE A 110 5.76 -14.91 8.53
CA ILE A 110 5.38 -16.30 8.47
C ILE A 110 5.23 -16.70 7.00
N PHE A 111 5.99 -17.70 6.61
CA PHE A 111 5.99 -18.24 5.26
C PHE A 111 5.03 -19.42 5.18
N ILE A 112 3.96 -19.27 4.42
CA ILE A 112 2.96 -20.34 4.24
C ILE A 112 3.13 -21.00 2.88
N ASP A 113 3.15 -22.33 2.92
CA ASP A 113 2.98 -23.16 1.74
C ASP A 113 1.49 -23.26 1.41
N ARG A 114 1.06 -22.55 0.36
CA ARG A 114 -0.36 -22.49 -0.03
C ARG A 114 -0.88 -23.82 -0.58
N HIS A 115 0.00 -24.78 -0.84
CA HIS A 115 -0.37 -26.15 -1.22
C HIS A 115 -0.69 -27.02 -0.01
N LYS A 116 -0.32 -26.60 1.21
CA LYS A 116 -0.61 -27.31 2.47
C LYS A 116 -1.63 -26.52 3.29
N ARG A 117 -2.80 -27.12 3.51
CA ARG A 117 -3.93 -26.47 4.20
C ARG A 117 -3.78 -26.38 5.73
N GLY A 118 -2.78 -27.03 6.34
CA GLY A 118 -2.67 -27.16 7.80
C GLY A 118 -1.95 -26.02 8.52
N ASP A 119 -0.90 -25.46 7.92
CA ASP A 119 0.07 -24.60 8.64
C ASP A 119 -0.51 -23.22 9.04
N ALA A 120 -1.63 -22.80 8.47
CA ALA A 120 -2.17 -21.46 8.66
C ALA A 120 -2.96 -21.28 9.96
N ILE A 121 -3.60 -22.35 10.47
CA ILE A 121 -4.50 -22.27 11.63
C ILE A 121 -3.71 -22.11 12.93
N ASP A 122 -2.60 -22.84 13.07
CA ASP A 122 -1.73 -22.78 14.25
C ASP A 122 -1.10 -21.40 14.46
N VAL A 123 -1.05 -20.59 13.40
CA VAL A 123 -0.51 -19.22 13.45
C VAL A 123 -1.47 -18.24 14.13
N ILE A 124 -2.78 -18.37 13.90
CA ILE A 124 -3.75 -17.42 14.47
C ILE A 124 -4.14 -17.79 15.92
N SER A 125 -4.05 -19.07 16.29
CA SER A 125 -4.44 -19.56 17.62
C SER A 125 -3.62 -18.97 18.78
N GLN A 126 -2.49 -18.33 18.50
CA GLN A 126 -1.58 -17.75 19.50
C GLN A 126 -1.73 -16.25 19.73
N THR A 127 -2.93 -15.67 19.60
CA THR A 127 -3.20 -14.21 19.77
C THR A 127 -2.53 -13.30 18.73
N LEU A 128 -2.12 -13.86 17.60
CA LEU A 128 -1.43 -13.10 16.55
C LEU A 128 -2.43 -12.42 15.61
N ARG A 129 -2.15 -11.15 15.31
CA ARG A 129 -2.81 -10.41 14.24
C ARG A 129 -2.05 -10.70 12.95
N VAL A 130 -2.75 -10.89 11.84
CA VAL A 130 -2.10 -11.37 10.61
C VAL A 130 -2.34 -10.41 9.46
N LEU A 131 -1.29 -9.97 8.76
CA LEU A 131 -1.41 -9.16 7.55
C LEU A 131 -1.23 -10.00 6.29
N ILE A 132 -2.17 -9.87 5.34
CA ILE A 132 -2.12 -10.57 4.05
C ILE A 132 -2.43 -9.61 2.91
N PHE A 133 -1.65 -9.72 1.83
CA PHE A 133 -1.96 -9.11 0.54
C PHE A 133 -2.69 -10.13 -0.36
N PRO A 134 -4.02 -10.09 -0.47
CA PRO A 134 -4.79 -11.16 -1.10
C PRO A 134 -4.62 -11.19 -2.64
N GLU A 135 -4.18 -10.09 -3.27
CA GLU A 135 -3.80 -10.09 -4.70
C GLU A 135 -2.64 -11.07 -4.98
N GLY A 136 -1.74 -11.24 -4.01
CA GLY A 136 -0.62 -12.16 -4.08
C GLY A 136 0.48 -11.79 -5.08
N THR A 137 0.42 -10.58 -5.64
CA THR A 137 1.45 -9.90 -6.43
C THR A 137 1.22 -8.38 -6.30
N ARG A 138 2.21 -7.58 -6.71
CA ARG A 138 2.09 -6.13 -6.81
C ARG A 138 1.29 -5.75 -8.05
N ASN A 139 0.52 -4.67 -7.95
CA ASN A 139 -0.37 -4.18 -8.99
C ASN A 139 -0.42 -2.64 -8.97
N GLN A 140 0.01 -2.00 -10.06
CA GLN A 140 0.00 -0.53 -10.20
C GLN A 140 -1.12 -0.03 -11.12
N ASP A 141 -2.02 -0.93 -11.54
CA ASP A 141 -3.12 -0.61 -12.44
C ASP A 141 -4.23 0.20 -11.76
N LYS A 142 -5.22 0.63 -12.54
CA LYS A 142 -6.34 1.48 -12.10
C LYS A 142 -7.33 0.82 -11.15
N SER A 143 -7.20 -0.49 -10.92
CA SER A 143 -8.09 -1.28 -10.06
C SER A 143 -7.33 -2.47 -9.48
N MET A 144 -7.88 -3.09 -8.44
CA MET A 144 -7.27 -4.24 -7.76
C MET A 144 -7.46 -5.54 -8.54
N LEU A 145 -6.50 -6.45 -8.42
CA LEU A 145 -6.60 -7.80 -8.96
C LEU A 145 -7.63 -8.65 -8.20
N PRO A 146 -8.09 -9.77 -8.80
CA PRO A 146 -8.87 -10.77 -8.07
C PRO A 146 -8.15 -11.26 -6.81
N PHE A 147 -8.89 -11.36 -5.71
CA PHE A 147 -8.34 -11.77 -4.43
C PHE A 147 -8.22 -13.30 -4.33
N LYS A 148 -7.08 -13.77 -3.84
CA LYS A 148 -6.87 -15.16 -3.48
C LYS A 148 -7.59 -15.45 -2.17
N ARG A 149 -8.26 -16.61 -2.11
CA ARG A 149 -9.14 -17.00 -0.99
C ARG A 149 -8.43 -17.44 0.29
N GLY A 150 -7.10 -17.58 0.28
CA GLY A 150 -6.35 -18.13 1.42
C GLY A 150 -6.53 -17.35 2.73
N ALA A 151 -6.48 -16.02 2.66
CA ALA A 151 -6.71 -15.15 3.82
C ALA A 151 -8.11 -15.31 4.43
N PHE A 152 -9.11 -15.45 3.57
CA PHE A 152 -10.51 -15.53 3.94
C PHE A 152 -10.86 -16.91 4.50
N HIS A 153 -10.30 -17.98 3.92
CA HIS A 153 -10.37 -19.32 4.52
C HIS A 153 -9.76 -19.34 5.91
N LEU A 154 -8.61 -18.71 6.08
CA LEU A 154 -7.93 -18.62 7.37
C LEU A 154 -8.80 -17.89 8.41
N ALA A 155 -9.34 -16.73 8.07
CA ALA A 155 -10.20 -15.96 8.96
C ALA A 155 -11.48 -16.74 9.35
N VAL A 156 -12.14 -17.38 8.38
CA VAL A 156 -13.34 -18.22 8.63
C VAL A 156 -13.00 -19.46 9.45
N GLN A 157 -11.88 -20.13 9.20
CA GLN A 157 -11.48 -21.30 9.99
C GLN A 157 -11.16 -20.94 11.44
N ALA A 158 -10.51 -19.80 11.65
CA ALA A 158 -10.18 -19.30 12.98
C ALA A 158 -11.35 -18.55 13.65
N GLN A 159 -12.44 -18.29 12.92
CA GLN A 159 -13.58 -17.48 13.37
C GLN A 159 -13.16 -16.11 13.92
N VAL A 160 -12.22 -15.46 13.22
CA VAL A 160 -11.71 -14.13 13.57
C VAL A 160 -12.14 -13.09 12.53
N PRO A 161 -12.37 -11.83 12.92
CA PRO A 161 -12.80 -10.80 11.99
C PRO A 161 -11.72 -10.43 10.96
N ILE A 162 -12.16 -9.84 9.86
CA ILE A 162 -11.28 -9.31 8.80
C ILE A 162 -11.34 -7.78 8.79
N PHE A 163 -10.18 -7.12 8.79
CA PHE A 163 -10.04 -5.68 8.60
C PHE A 163 -9.47 -5.38 7.21
N PRO A 164 -10.26 -4.81 6.30
CA PRO A 164 -9.75 -4.34 5.03
C PRO A 164 -9.01 -3.00 5.19
N ILE A 165 -7.83 -2.91 4.61
CA ILE A 165 -7.04 -1.68 4.54
C ILE A 165 -6.80 -1.34 3.07
N VAL A 166 -7.12 -0.10 2.71
CA VAL A 166 -6.91 0.40 1.35
C VAL A 166 -5.86 1.48 1.37
N ILE A 167 -4.77 1.26 0.64
CA ILE A 167 -3.76 2.27 0.35
C ILE A 167 -4.12 2.95 -0.97
N SER A 168 -4.17 4.28 -0.97
CA SER A 168 -4.42 5.09 -2.16
C SER A 168 -3.42 4.82 -3.28
N PRO A 169 -3.76 5.10 -4.55
CA PRO A 169 -2.79 5.03 -5.63
C PRO A 169 -1.56 5.90 -5.36
N TYR A 170 -0.40 5.41 -5.80
CA TYR A 170 0.85 6.18 -5.73
C TYR A 170 1.15 7.01 -6.99
N TRP A 171 0.24 7.04 -7.97
CA TRP A 171 0.48 7.57 -9.32
C TRP A 171 1.06 8.99 -9.35
N ASP A 172 0.71 9.80 -8.36
CA ASP A 172 1.12 11.20 -8.28
C ASP A 172 2.61 11.37 -7.99
N PHE A 173 3.24 10.41 -7.30
CA PHE A 173 4.61 10.59 -6.82
C PHE A 173 5.52 9.38 -7.02
N PHE A 174 4.99 8.21 -7.39
CA PHE A 174 5.77 7.01 -7.65
C PHE A 174 5.32 6.29 -8.92
N SER A 175 6.28 6.00 -9.80
CA SER A 175 6.09 5.12 -10.95
C SER A 175 7.39 4.36 -11.20
N SER A 176 7.34 3.03 -11.09
CA SER A 176 8.51 2.20 -11.40
C SER A 176 8.83 2.22 -12.90
N LYS A 177 7.81 2.34 -13.75
CA LYS A 177 7.95 2.37 -15.21
C LYS A 177 8.64 3.66 -15.66
N ASP A 178 8.22 4.78 -15.09
CA ASP A 178 8.72 6.11 -15.47
C ASP A 178 9.92 6.56 -14.64
N LYS A 179 10.43 5.68 -13.75
CA LYS A 179 11.52 5.99 -12.80
C LYS A 179 11.25 7.26 -11.99
N LYS A 180 9.98 7.50 -11.67
CA LYS A 180 9.52 8.66 -10.92
C LYS A 180 9.45 8.31 -9.45
N PHE A 181 10.13 9.09 -8.62
CA PHE A 181 9.94 9.08 -7.18
C PHE A 181 10.11 10.49 -6.62
N THR A 182 9.01 11.11 -6.22
CA THR A 182 8.95 12.51 -5.74
C THR A 182 8.18 12.59 -4.42
N SER A 183 8.06 13.80 -3.87
CA SER A 183 7.17 14.07 -2.74
C SER A 183 5.71 13.85 -3.12
N GLY A 184 4.87 13.49 -2.15
CA GLY A 184 3.46 13.24 -2.38
C GLY A 184 2.72 12.89 -1.11
N THR A 185 1.44 12.56 -1.24
CA THR A 185 0.61 12.12 -0.12
C THR A 185 0.11 10.70 -0.38
N CYS A 186 0.25 9.84 0.63
CA CYS A 186 -0.30 8.50 0.64
C CYS A 186 -1.35 8.41 1.74
N THR A 187 -2.58 8.10 1.35
CA THR A 187 -3.70 7.91 2.29
C THR A 187 -3.92 6.42 2.51
N ILE A 188 -4.03 6.04 3.78
CA ILE A 188 -4.33 4.69 4.24
C ILE A 188 -5.68 4.74 4.93
N GLN A 189 -6.65 4.04 4.35
CA GLN A 189 -8.01 3.94 4.89
C GLN A 189 -8.22 2.55 5.47
N VAL A 190 -8.41 2.48 6.78
CA VAL A 190 -8.85 1.26 7.46
C VAL A 190 -10.38 1.22 7.44
N LEU A 191 -10.95 0.13 6.93
CA LEU A 191 -12.39 -0.08 6.88
C LEU A 191 -12.89 -0.81 8.13
N PRO A 192 -14.20 -0.69 8.46
CA PRO A 192 -14.80 -1.45 9.55
C PRO A 192 -14.57 -2.95 9.40
N LYS A 193 -14.54 -3.66 10.53
CA LYS A 193 -14.37 -5.12 10.51
C LYS A 193 -15.56 -5.81 9.84
N ILE A 194 -15.25 -6.92 9.17
CA ILE A 194 -16.23 -7.89 8.70
C ILE A 194 -16.11 -9.12 9.59
N GLU A 195 -17.21 -9.46 10.26
CA GLU A 195 -17.29 -10.63 11.12
C GLU A 195 -17.30 -11.92 10.29
N THR A 196 -16.61 -12.94 10.81
CA THR A 196 -16.61 -14.29 10.21
C THR A 196 -17.30 -15.32 11.09
N GLN A 197 -17.79 -14.91 12.27
CA GLN A 197 -18.46 -15.78 13.21
C GLN A 197 -19.71 -16.43 12.57
N GLY A 198 -19.78 -17.76 12.62
CA GLY A 198 -20.85 -18.56 12.03
C GLY A 198 -20.71 -18.81 10.53
N LEU A 199 -19.72 -18.21 9.85
CA LEU A 199 -19.43 -18.52 8.45
C LEU A 199 -18.72 -19.86 8.31
N SER A 200 -18.91 -20.49 7.17
CA SER A 200 -18.32 -21.76 6.78
C SER A 200 -17.43 -21.60 5.54
N PRO A 201 -16.63 -22.63 5.18
CA PRO A 201 -15.84 -22.59 3.95
C PRO A 201 -16.63 -22.34 2.67
N LYS A 202 -17.96 -22.56 2.67
CA LYS A 202 -18.85 -22.33 1.53
C LYS A 202 -19.12 -20.84 1.29
N ASP A 203 -19.01 -20.02 2.32
CA ASP A 203 -19.31 -18.58 2.29
C ASP A 203 -18.10 -17.75 1.85
N VAL A 204 -16.90 -18.37 1.88
CA VAL A 204 -15.62 -17.73 1.52
C VAL A 204 -15.61 -17.08 0.13
N PRO A 205 -16.16 -17.68 -0.95
CA PRO A 205 -16.21 -17.05 -2.26
C PRO A 205 -16.93 -15.70 -2.25
N GLU A 206 -18.10 -15.64 -1.59
CA GLU A 206 -18.91 -14.43 -1.49
C GLU A 206 -18.25 -13.40 -0.58
N LEU A 207 -17.77 -13.82 0.60
CA LEU A 207 -17.02 -12.97 1.53
C LEU A 207 -15.82 -12.29 0.85
N THR A 208 -15.06 -13.07 0.07
CA THR A 208 -13.89 -12.57 -0.66
C THR A 208 -14.27 -11.46 -1.63
N GLU A 209 -15.34 -11.66 -2.40
CA GLU A 209 -15.77 -10.72 -3.43
C GLU A 209 -16.41 -9.47 -2.83
N THR A 210 -17.19 -9.61 -1.77
CA THR A 210 -17.77 -8.49 -1.02
C THR A 210 -16.68 -7.58 -0.47
N ILE A 211 -15.66 -8.14 0.18
CA ILE A 211 -14.54 -7.37 0.72
C ILE A 211 -13.73 -6.72 -0.42
N ARG A 212 -13.44 -7.47 -1.50
CA ARG A 212 -12.73 -6.93 -2.67
C ARG A 212 -13.47 -5.75 -3.26
N LYS A 213 -14.79 -5.86 -3.45
CA LYS A 213 -15.62 -4.78 -4.00
C LYS A 213 -15.56 -3.53 -3.12
N ALA A 214 -15.77 -3.69 -1.80
CA ALA A 214 -15.67 -2.57 -0.86
C ALA A 214 -14.30 -1.88 -0.93
N MET A 215 -13.22 -2.66 -1.00
CA MET A 215 -11.87 -2.10 -1.14
C MET A 215 -11.64 -1.38 -2.47
N VAL A 216 -12.16 -1.90 -3.58
CA VAL A 216 -12.07 -1.28 -4.91
C VAL A 216 -12.84 0.03 -4.98
N ASP A 217 -14.04 0.07 -4.38
CA ASP A 217 -14.87 1.28 -4.35
C ASP A 217 -14.12 2.40 -3.61
N VAL A 218 -13.56 2.11 -2.43
CA VAL A 218 -12.76 3.05 -1.64
C VAL A 218 -11.46 3.46 -2.35
N PHE A 219 -10.79 2.52 -3.02
CA PHE A 219 -9.59 2.85 -3.81
C PHE A 219 -9.91 3.80 -4.96
N SER A 220 -11.04 3.58 -5.64
CA SER A 220 -11.50 4.42 -6.75
C SER A 220 -11.90 5.81 -6.28
N GLU A 221 -12.54 5.92 -5.12
CA GLU A 221 -12.87 7.19 -4.48
C GLU A 221 -11.60 7.99 -4.13
N MET A 222 -10.63 7.33 -3.47
CA MET A 222 -9.35 7.98 -3.15
C MET A 222 -8.60 8.44 -4.41
N ALA A 223 -8.62 7.62 -5.46
CA ALA A 223 -8.04 7.98 -6.76
C ALA A 223 -8.75 9.17 -7.43
N ALA A 224 -10.05 9.34 -7.20
CA ALA A 224 -10.81 10.50 -7.70
C ALA A 224 -10.46 11.76 -6.91
N ASN A 225 -10.40 11.67 -5.57
CA ASN A 225 -10.08 12.79 -4.69
C ASN A 225 -8.68 13.36 -4.95
N GLN A 226 -7.67 12.49 -5.14
CA GLN A 226 -6.31 12.92 -5.52
C GLN A 226 -6.28 13.76 -6.81
N ARG A 227 -7.09 13.40 -7.81
CA ARG A 227 -7.20 14.15 -9.07
C ARG A 227 -7.98 15.46 -8.92
N GLY A 228 -8.91 15.53 -7.98
CA GLY A 228 -9.65 16.74 -7.63
C GLY A 228 -8.76 17.80 -6.99
N ASP A 229 -7.96 17.39 -6.01
CA ASP A 229 -7.03 18.28 -5.29
C ASP A 229 -5.99 18.91 -6.23
N GLN A 230 -5.45 18.14 -7.19
CA GLN A 230 -4.52 18.67 -8.20
C GLN A 230 -5.14 19.73 -9.13
N ARG A 231 -6.42 19.60 -9.47
CA ARG A 231 -7.13 20.61 -10.28
C ARG A 231 -7.41 21.89 -9.49
N ALA A 232 -7.58 21.78 -8.17
CA ALA A 232 -7.78 22.92 -7.29
C ALA A 232 -6.48 23.69 -7.03
N GLU A 233 -5.34 23.01 -6.93
CA GLU A 233 -4.01 23.64 -6.78
C GLU A 233 -3.48 24.29 -8.08
N HIS A 234 -4.02 23.91 -9.24
CA HIS A 234 -3.72 24.51 -10.54
C HIS A 234 -4.99 25.11 -11.18
N PRO A 235 -5.52 26.23 -10.66
CA PRO A 235 -6.67 26.88 -11.27
C PRO A 235 -6.34 27.26 -12.72
N LEU A 236 -7.22 26.85 -13.64
CA LEU A 236 -7.14 27.23 -15.06
C LEU A 236 -6.89 28.74 -15.15
N HIS A 237 -5.72 29.12 -15.66
CA HIS A 237 -5.46 30.52 -16.01
C HIS A 237 -6.60 31.01 -16.91
N PRO A 238 -7.33 32.07 -16.53
CA PRO A 238 -8.32 32.63 -17.42
C PRO A 238 -7.59 33.08 -18.67
N CYS A 239 -7.96 32.47 -19.79
CA CYS A 239 -7.52 32.87 -21.12
C CYS A 239 -7.74 34.38 -21.24
N SER A 240 -6.66 35.15 -21.30
CA SER A 240 -6.72 36.60 -21.43
C SER A 240 -7.44 36.92 -22.74
N THR A 241 -8.60 37.53 -22.62
CA THR A 241 -9.35 38.15 -23.72
C THR A 241 -8.44 39.11 -24.48
N GLY A 242 -8.07 38.72 -25.69
CA GLY A 242 -7.37 39.57 -26.65
C GLY A 242 -8.31 40.65 -27.17
N ALA A 243 -7.92 41.89 -26.87
CA ALA A 243 -8.54 43.15 -27.24
C ALA A 243 -9.05 43.22 -28.70
N THR A 244 -10.30 43.66 -28.85
CA THR A 244 -10.82 44.30 -30.05
C THR A 244 -10.12 45.64 -30.27
N LYS A 245 -9.37 45.79 -31.37
CA LYS A 245 -9.00 47.10 -31.92
C LYS A 245 -9.99 47.45 -33.02
N GLY A 246 -10.84 48.43 -32.73
CA GLY A 246 -11.53 49.20 -33.76
C GLY A 246 -10.61 50.28 -34.32
N THR A 247 -10.65 50.51 -35.63
CA THR A 247 -10.48 51.81 -36.29
C THR A 247 -10.89 51.70 -37.76
N GLY A 248 -11.78 52.58 -38.22
CA GLY A 248 -11.81 53.05 -39.61
C GLY A 248 -13.10 52.83 -40.40
N SER A 249 -13.90 53.88 -40.54
CA SER A 249 -14.91 54.10 -41.59
C SER A 249 -14.87 55.60 -41.94
N PRO A 250 -15.38 56.10 -43.08
CA PRO A 250 -15.67 55.50 -44.39
C PRO A 250 -14.99 56.29 -45.54
N ARG A 251 -14.97 55.74 -46.78
CA ARG A 251 -15.03 56.58 -47.99
C ARG A 251 -15.79 55.91 -49.12
N HIS A 252 -16.72 56.68 -49.65
CA HIS A 252 -17.71 56.40 -50.68
C HIS A 252 -17.23 56.98 -52.02
N LYS A 253 -17.38 56.21 -53.11
CA LYS A 253 -17.46 56.54 -54.55
C LYS A 253 -17.17 55.23 -55.30
N GLY A 254 -17.87 54.78 -56.31
CA GLY A 254 -18.96 55.29 -57.15
C GLY A 254 -19.09 54.29 -58.31
N ASP A 255 -20.31 54.13 -58.83
CA ASP A 255 -20.68 53.22 -59.91
C ASP A 255 -19.88 53.43 -61.22
N THR A 256 -19.69 52.36 -62.02
CA THR A 256 -20.24 52.26 -63.39
C THR A 256 -19.91 50.93 -64.08
N ALA A 257 -20.89 50.49 -64.88
CA ALA A 257 -20.92 49.34 -65.78
C ALA A 257 -19.85 49.33 -66.90
N GLY A 258 -19.66 48.17 -67.54
CA GLY A 258 -19.01 48.09 -68.86
C GLY A 258 -18.62 46.69 -69.32
N THR A 259 -19.29 46.21 -70.35
CA THR A 259 -19.17 44.95 -71.14
C THR A 259 -17.98 44.93 -72.12
N SER A 260 -17.89 43.82 -72.91
CA SER A 260 -17.08 43.51 -74.13
C SER A 260 -15.59 43.17 -73.88
N ASP A 261 -14.99 42.09 -74.42
CA ASP A 261 -15.34 41.06 -75.43
C ASP A 261 -14.75 39.69 -75.04
#